data_AF-A0A4V3MHY7-F1
#
_entry.id   AF-A0A4V3MHY7-F1
#
_cell.length_a   1.000
_cell.length_b   1.000
_cell.length_c   1.000
_cell.angle_alpha   90.00
_cell.angle_beta   90.00
_cell.angle_gamma   90.00
#
_symmetry.space_group_name_H-M   'P 1'
#
loop_
_entity.id
_entity.type
_entity.pdbx_description
1 polymer ?
#
loop_
_entity_poly.entity_id
_entity_poly.type
_entity_poly.pdbx_seq_one_letter_code
_entity_poly.pdbx_strand_id
1 'polypeptide(L)'
;LARREPPPGRPRLDEADRRRDWPEDLAEIVYIDHFGNAMTGLRAARLPAGARLAAADRVLEAATTFSDRPPGTAFWYENSNGLVEIAVNQGRAD
;
A
#
# COMPACT_ATOMS: atom_id res chain seq x y z
N LEU A 1 -7.85 -23.48 -12.10
CA LEU A 1 -8.04 -23.99 -13.48
C LEU A 1 -9.52 -24.31 -13.68
N ALA A 2 -10.10 -23.91 -14.81
CA ALA A 2 -11.55 -23.98 -15.09
C ALA A 2 -12.15 -25.42 -15.15
N ARG A 3 -11.35 -26.46 -14.84
CA ARG A 3 -11.73 -27.88 -14.92
C ARG A 3 -11.80 -28.60 -13.56
N ARG A 4 -11.75 -27.87 -12.43
CA ARG A 4 -11.63 -28.44 -11.06
C ARG A 4 -10.37 -29.30 -10.81
N GLU A 5 -9.46 -29.33 -11.76
CA GLU A 5 -8.14 -29.90 -11.57
C GLU A 5 -7.32 -28.97 -10.65
N PRO A 6 -6.58 -29.52 -9.68
CA PRO A 6 -5.67 -28.74 -8.87
C PRO A 6 -4.60 -28.10 -9.77
N PRO A 7 -4.15 -26.87 -9.47
CA PRO A 7 -3.05 -26.27 -10.19
C PRO A 7 -1.79 -27.15 -10.07
N PRO A 8 -0.93 -27.19 -11.10
CA PRO A 8 0.34 -27.90 -11.00
C PRO A 8 1.17 -27.33 -9.85
N GLY A 9 1.73 -28.20 -9.01
CA GLY A 9 2.55 -27.81 -7.87
C GLY A 9 2.40 -28.75 -6.68
N ARG A 10 3.25 -28.57 -5.67
CA ARG A 10 3.08 -29.23 -4.36
C ARG A 10 2.33 -28.27 -3.44
N PRO A 11 1.24 -28.71 -2.78
CA PRO A 11 0.61 -27.92 -1.72
C PRO A 11 1.66 -27.57 -0.66
N ARG A 12 1.67 -26.31 -0.23
CA ARG A 12 2.48 -25.87 0.91
C ARG A 12 1.56 -25.60 2.09
N LEU A 13 2.04 -25.93 3.28
CA LEU A 13 1.38 -25.51 4.51
C LEU A 13 1.56 -24.00 4.64
N ASP A 14 0.52 -23.29 5.10
CA ASP A 14 0.54 -21.83 5.23
C ASP A 14 1.72 -21.32 6.07
N GLU A 15 2.15 -22.11 7.06
CA GLU A 15 3.28 -21.74 7.91
C GLU A 15 4.66 -22.00 7.29
N ALA A 16 4.75 -22.79 6.22
CA ALA A 16 6.02 -23.28 5.70
C ALA A 16 6.93 -22.19 5.11
N ASP A 17 6.34 -21.05 4.72
CA ASP A 17 7.04 -19.88 4.17
C ASP A 17 6.90 -18.63 5.02
N ARG A 18 6.25 -18.74 6.20
CA ARG A 18 6.02 -17.57 7.05
C ARG A 18 7.33 -17.11 7.69
N ARG A 19 7.71 -15.86 7.39
CA ARG A 19 8.82 -15.16 8.04
C ARG A 19 8.32 -14.51 9.33
N ARG A 20 8.43 -15.23 10.46
CA ARG A 20 7.95 -14.75 11.77
C ARG A 20 8.64 -13.47 12.26
N ASP A 21 9.83 -13.21 11.74
CA ASP A 21 10.63 -12.03 12.00
C ASP A 21 10.20 -10.82 11.17
N TRP A 22 9.40 -11.01 10.12
CA TRP A 22 8.91 -9.89 9.32
C TRP A 22 7.75 -9.19 10.02
N PRO A 23 7.75 -7.86 10.05
CA PRO A 23 6.67 -7.12 10.67
C PRO A 23 5.38 -7.26 9.85
N GLU A 24 4.25 -7.32 10.56
CA GLU A 24 2.92 -7.39 9.94
C GLU A 24 2.49 -6.03 9.34
N ASP A 25 3.11 -4.93 9.78
CA ASP A 25 2.94 -3.58 9.25
C ASP A 25 4.34 -2.96 9.07
N LEU A 26 4.71 -2.63 7.83
CA LEU A 26 6.04 -2.11 7.50
C LEU A 26 5.95 -0.67 7.00
N ALA A 27 6.54 0.27 7.75
CA ALA A 27 6.61 1.69 7.44
C ALA A 27 7.69 2.03 6.38
N GLU A 28 7.77 1.22 5.32
CA GLU A 28 8.71 1.38 4.22
C GLU A 28 7.97 1.24 2.89
N ILE A 29 8.50 1.87 1.84
CA ILE A 29 8.01 1.68 0.47
C ILE A 29 8.39 0.28 0.00
N VAL A 30 7.39 -0.56 -0.28
CA VAL A 30 7.59 -1.94 -0.74
C VAL A 30 7.37 -2.08 -2.25
N TYR A 31 6.75 -1.07 -2.87
CA TYR A 31 6.44 -1.08 -4.30
C TYR A 31 6.17 0.34 -4.83
N ILE A 32 6.64 0.61 -6.05
CA ILE A 32 6.26 1.79 -6.83
C ILE A 32 5.47 1.30 -8.05
N ASP A 33 4.26 1.80 -8.25
CA ASP A 33 3.44 1.44 -9.40
C ASP A 33 3.89 2.18 -10.69
N HIS A 34 3.23 1.87 -11.83
CA HIS A 34 3.57 2.49 -13.10
C HIS A 34 3.35 4.01 -13.13
N PHE A 35 2.36 4.49 -12.37
CA PHE A 35 2.02 5.92 -12.25
C PHE A 35 2.96 6.67 -11.30
N GLY A 36 3.80 5.95 -10.55
CA GLY A 36 4.72 6.52 -9.57
C GLY A 36 4.10 6.67 -8.18
N ASN A 37 2.98 5.99 -7.88
CA ASN A 37 2.45 5.91 -6.53
C ASN A 37 3.31 4.94 -5.70
N ALA A 38 3.55 5.29 -4.44
CA ALA A 38 4.43 4.55 -3.56
C ALA A 38 3.62 3.80 -2.49
N MET A 39 3.53 2.48 -2.62
CA MET A 39 2.83 1.61 -1.69
C MET A 39 3.75 1.22 -0.53
N THR A 40 3.24 1.32 0.69
CA THR A 40 3.91 0.83 1.90
C THR A 40 3.40 -0.54 2.32
N GLY A 41 4.10 -1.18 3.25
CA GLY A 41 3.58 -2.36 3.96
C GLY A 41 2.67 -2.03 5.15
N LEU A 42 2.24 -0.78 5.34
CA LEU A 42 1.34 -0.39 6.43
C LEU A 42 -0.11 -0.63 6.04
N ARG A 43 -0.89 -1.28 6.92
CA ARG A 43 -2.34 -1.37 6.75
C ARG A 43 -3.01 -0.05 7.13
N ALA A 44 -3.83 0.49 6.23
CA ALA A 44 -4.54 1.75 6.47
C ALA A 44 -5.46 1.67 7.70
N ALA A 45 -6.12 0.53 7.91
CA ALA A 45 -7.00 0.27 9.06
C ALA A 45 -6.30 0.31 10.43
N ARG A 46 -4.96 0.30 10.48
CA ARG A 46 -4.18 0.46 11.74
C ARG A 46 -3.92 1.91 12.09
N LEU A 47 -4.12 2.83 11.16
CA LEU A 47 -3.93 4.26 11.39
C LEU A 47 -5.18 4.88 12.04
N PRO A 48 -5.01 5.80 13.00
CA PRO A 48 -6.14 6.53 13.55
C PRO A 48 -6.82 7.40 12.49
N ALA A 49 -8.09 7.71 12.69
CA ALA A 49 -8.79 8.67 11.83
C ALA A 49 -8.05 10.02 11.82
N GLY A 50 -7.82 10.56 10.61
CA GLY A 50 -7.07 11.81 10.44
C GLY A 50 -5.55 11.67 10.60
N ALA A 51 -5.00 10.46 10.58
CA ALA A 51 -3.56 10.24 10.63
C ALA A 51 -2.82 11.04 9.53
N ARG A 52 -1.69 11.61 9.93
CA ARG A 52 -0.73 12.28 9.06
C ARG A 52 0.52 11.43 8.97
N LEU A 53 1.05 11.27 7.76
CA LEU A 53 2.25 10.48 7.53
C LEU A 53 3.40 11.40 7.10
N ALA A 54 4.58 11.16 7.66
CA ALA A 54 5.79 11.88 7.25
C ALA A 54 6.59 11.01 6.27
N ALA A 55 6.91 11.55 5.09
CA ALA A 55 7.74 10.89 4.09
C ALA A 55 8.48 11.94 3.27
N ALA A 56 9.79 11.74 3.03
CA ALA A 56 10.64 12.64 2.23
C ALA A 56 10.44 14.14 2.58
N ASP A 57 10.52 14.46 3.87
CA ASP A 57 10.33 15.82 4.44
C ASP A 57 8.94 16.45 4.21
N ARG A 58 7.94 15.67 3.79
CA ARG A 58 6.55 16.10 3.60
C ARG A 58 5.66 15.45 4.64
N VAL A 59 4.63 16.19 5.06
CA VAL A 59 3.53 15.68 5.86
C VAL A 59 2.33 15.48 4.95
N LEU A 60 1.87 14.24 4.86
CA LEU A 60 0.81 13.78 3.98
C LEU A 60 -0.46 13.61 4.80
N GLU A 61 -1.54 14.23 4.34
CA GLU A 61 -2.87 14.00 4.90
C GLU A 61 -3.58 12.86 4.15
N ALA A 62 -4.52 12.22 4.82
CA ALA A 62 -5.40 11.25 4.19
C ALA A 62 -6.27 11.93 3.12
N ALA A 63 -6.55 11.20 2.05
CA ALA A 63 -7.61 11.51 1.10
C ALA A 63 -8.49 10.27 0.88
N THR A 64 -9.77 10.47 0.58
CA THR A 64 -10.70 9.37 0.26
C THR A 64 -10.73 9.06 -1.23
N THR A 65 -10.44 10.05 -2.09
CA THR A 65 -10.29 9.91 -3.54
C THR A 65 -9.16 10.80 -4.06
N PHE A 66 -8.62 10.46 -5.24
CA PHE A 66 -7.59 11.26 -5.92
C PHE A 66 -8.02 12.70 -6.21
N SER A 67 -9.31 12.93 -6.44
CA SER A 67 -9.87 14.23 -6.77
C SER A 67 -10.10 15.13 -5.56
N ASP A 68 -9.90 14.61 -4.33
CA ASP A 68 -10.12 15.36 -3.10
C ASP A 68 -9.05 16.45 -2.88
N ARG A 69 -7.95 16.39 -3.61
CA ARG A 69 -6.81 17.30 -3.46
C ARG A 69 -6.50 18.04 -4.76
N PRO A 70 -5.98 19.28 -4.73
CA PRO A 70 -5.54 19.97 -5.93
C PRO A 70 -4.43 19.20 -6.69
N PRO A 71 -4.32 19.34 -8.02
CA PRO A 71 -3.19 18.81 -8.78
C PRO A 71 -1.84 19.20 -8.16
N GLY A 72 -0.88 18.28 -8.18
CA GLY A 72 0.44 18.42 -7.56
C GLY A 72 0.47 18.19 -6.04
N THR A 73 -0.68 17.99 -5.40
CA THR A 73 -0.73 17.75 -3.95
C THR A 73 -0.41 16.29 -3.65
N ALA A 74 0.55 16.07 -2.75
CA ALA A 74 0.86 14.75 -2.21
C ALA A 74 -0.11 14.40 -1.06
N PHE A 75 -0.58 13.15 -1.03
CA PHE A 75 -1.48 12.62 -0.02
C PHE A 75 -1.23 11.13 0.17
N TRP A 76 -1.84 10.55 1.19
CA TRP A 76 -1.92 9.10 1.32
C TRP A 76 -3.38 8.64 1.29
N TYR A 77 -3.62 7.42 0.82
CA TYR A 77 -4.94 6.79 0.83
C TYR A 77 -4.83 5.28 1.02
N GLU A 78 -5.96 4.64 1.31
CA GLU A 78 -6.06 3.17 1.35
C GLU A 78 -6.26 2.65 -0.07
N ASN A 79 -5.32 1.85 -0.57
CA ASN A 79 -5.46 1.22 -1.88
C ASN A 79 -6.32 -0.05 -1.82
N SER A 80 -6.52 -0.70 -2.98
CA SER A 80 -7.38 -1.90 -3.10
C SER A 80 -6.87 -3.12 -2.31
N ASN A 81 -5.63 -3.10 -1.82
CA ASN A 81 -5.08 -4.14 -0.96
C ASN A 81 -5.23 -3.83 0.55
N GLY A 82 -5.84 -2.70 0.91
CA GLY A 82 -5.95 -2.22 2.29
C GLY A 82 -4.65 -1.61 2.84
N LEU A 83 -3.69 -1.31 1.96
CA LEU A 83 -2.39 -0.74 2.32
C LEU A 83 -2.38 0.77 2.11
N VAL A 84 -1.53 1.45 2.87
CA VAL A 84 -1.26 2.87 2.68
C VAL A 84 -0.44 3.06 1.42
N GLU A 85 -0.98 3.84 0.50
CA GLU A 85 -0.33 4.25 -0.74
C GLU A 85 -0.19 5.77 -0.78
N ILE A 86 1.00 6.26 -1.13
CA ILE A 86 1.32 7.67 -1.28
C ILE A 86 1.22 8.03 -2.75
N ALA A 87 0.46 9.08 -3.04
CA ALA A 87 0.20 9.54 -4.40
C ALA A 87 0.29 11.06 -4.50
N VAL A 88 0.46 11.55 -5.74
CA VAL A 88 0.39 12.98 -6.07
C VAL A 88 -0.72 13.16 -7.11
N ASN A 89 -1.72 13.99 -6.84
CA ASN A 89 -2.80 14.19 -7.81
C ASN A 89 -2.23 14.75 -9.13
N GLN A 90 -2.41 14.05 -10.25
CA GLN A 90 -1.80 14.39 -11.56
C GLN A 90 -0.27 14.55 -11.51
N GLY A 91 0.40 13.80 -10.64
CA GLY A 91 1.86 13.80 -10.53
C GLY A 91 2.41 12.41 -10.21
N ARG A 92 3.64 12.37 -9.73
CA ARG A 92 4.34 11.16 -9.29
C ARG A 92 4.91 11.34 -7.89
N ALA A 93 5.00 10.27 -7.12
CA ALA A 93 5.55 10.28 -5.75
C ALA A 93 7.00 9.75 -5.66
N ASP A 94 7.53 9.13 -6.72
CA ASP A 94 8.92 8.64 -6.85
C ASP A 94 9.93 9.70 -7.30
#